data_AF-W1XWP4-F1
#
_entry.id   AF-W1XWP4-F1
#
_cell.length_a   1.000
_cell.length_b   1.000
_cell.length_c   1.000
_cell.angle_alpha   90.00
_cell.angle_beta   90.00
_cell.angle_gamma   90.00
#
_symmetry.space_group_name_H-M   'P 1'
#
loop_
_entity.id
_entity.type
_entity.pdbx_description
1 polymer ?
#
loop_
_entity_poly.entity_id
_entity_poly.type
_entity_poly.pdbx_seq_one_letter_code
_entity_poly.pdbx_strand_id
1 'polypeptide(L)'
;EDLLRKVTIDTVLPLDKITYDLVNELERLEPFGKANSKPLFAEKDINVIKAMILGKNRNVLKMKLKTKAGKSIDGVYFGDIETFEEVIRDKYGNDQLIKLYDGSYNDVKLDMVFY
;
A
#
# COMPACT_ATOMS: atom_id res chain seq x y z
N GLU A 1 12.09 23.61 15.29
CA GLU A 1 10.87 23.22 14.56
C GLU A 1 11.21 22.04 13.67
N ASP A 2 10.76 20.85 14.03
CA ASP A 2 10.93 19.67 13.20
C ASP A 2 10.10 19.82 11.91
N LEU A 3 10.77 19.73 10.76
CA LEU A 3 10.14 19.70 9.44
C LEU A 3 9.37 18.37 9.30
N LEU A 4 8.14 18.32 9.80
CA LEU A 4 7.23 17.21 9.52
C LEU A 4 7.00 17.14 8.01
N ARG A 5 7.33 16.00 7.40
CA ARG A 5 7.05 15.75 5.98
C ARG A 5 5.54 15.87 5.75
N LYS A 6 5.11 16.93 5.08
CA LYS A 6 3.73 17.10 4.62
C LYS A 6 3.57 16.41 3.27
N VAL A 7 2.71 15.41 3.21
CA VAL A 7 2.31 14.76 1.96
C VAL A 7 0.96 15.35 1.55
N THR A 8 0.92 16.06 0.42
CA THR A 8 -0.32 16.58 -0.17
C THR A 8 -0.85 15.54 -1.14
N ILE A 9 -2.08 15.07 -0.91
CA ILE A 9 -2.76 14.09 -1.76
C ILE A 9 -3.67 14.88 -2.70
N ASP A 10 -3.50 14.70 -4.01
CA ASP A 10 -4.28 15.40 -5.02
C ASP A 10 -5.69 14.81 -5.13
N THR A 11 -5.81 13.48 -5.05
CA THR A 11 -7.12 12.82 -5.03
C THR A 11 -7.08 11.42 -4.42
N VAL A 12 -8.24 10.95 -3.96
CA VAL A 12 -8.45 9.58 -3.51
C VAL A 12 -8.76 8.71 -4.72
N LEU A 13 -7.89 7.75 -5.03
CA LEU A 13 -8.08 6.80 -6.12
C LEU A 13 -8.28 5.40 -5.54
N PRO A 14 -9.47 4.80 -5.65
CA PRO A 14 -9.69 3.43 -5.20
C PRO A 14 -8.83 2.45 -6.01
N LEU A 15 -8.21 1.49 -5.32
CA LEU A 15 -7.42 0.41 -5.94
C LEU A 15 -8.22 -0.35 -7.01
N ASP A 16 -9.55 -0.47 -6.84
CA ASP A 16 -10.48 -1.07 -7.80
C ASP A 16 -10.52 -0.38 -9.17
N LYS A 17 -10.12 0.89 -9.23
CA LYS A 17 -10.12 1.70 -10.45
C LYS A 17 -8.76 1.73 -11.13
N ILE A 18 -7.74 1.10 -10.55
CA ILE A 18 -6.42 1.01 -11.16
C ILE A 18 -6.50 0.02 -12.32
N THR A 19 -6.38 0.56 -13.53
CA THR A 19 -6.34 -0.20 -14.78
C THR A 19 -5.12 0.21 -15.60
N TYR A 20 -4.71 -0.64 -16.55
CA TYR A 20 -3.65 -0.28 -17.49
C TYR A 20 -4.01 0.98 -18.31
N ASP A 21 -5.30 1.14 -18.65
CA ASP A 21 -5.77 2.33 -19.36
C ASP A 21 -5.55 3.61 -18.55
N LEU A 22 -5.88 3.59 -17.25
CA LEU A 22 -5.63 4.73 -16.36
C LEU A 22 -4.13 5.06 -16.27
N VAL A 23 -3.27 4.03 -16.17
CA VAL A 23 -1.82 4.23 -16.14
C VAL A 23 -1.34 4.91 -17.43
N ASN A 24 -1.79 4.41 -18.59
CA ASN A 24 -1.45 4.97 -19.89
C ASN A 24 -1.96 6.43 -20.05
N GLU A 25 -3.16 6.73 -19.54
CA GLU A 25 -3.69 8.10 -19.53
C GLU A 25 -2.85 9.05 -18.69
N LEU A 26 -2.33 8.58 -17.54
CA LEU A 26 -1.45 9.37 -16.68
C LEU A 26 -0.10 9.64 -17.35
N GLU A 27 0.47 8.67 -18.06
CA GLU A 27 1.72 8.86 -18.82
C GLU A 27 1.59 9.92 -19.93
N ARG A 28 0.39 10.07 -20.52
CA ARG A 28 0.14 11.11 -21.52
C ARG A 28 0.15 12.53 -20.96
N LEU A 29 0.14 12.69 -19.63
CA LEU A 29 0.26 14.00 -18.98
C LEU A 29 1.73 14.46 -18.85
N GLU A 30 2.68 13.64 -19.29
CA GLU A 30 4.09 14.02 -19.35
C GLU A 30 4.36 15.13 -20.40
N PRO A 31 5.35 16.01 -20.15
CA PRO A 31 6.37 15.92 -19.10
C PRO A 31 5.92 16.47 -17.74
N PHE A 32 6.32 15.78 -16.67
CA PHE A 32 6.19 16.29 -15.31
C PHE A 32 7.34 17.23 -14.96
N GLY A 33 7.08 18.22 -14.10
CA GLY A 33 8.05 19.21 -13.66
C GLY A 33 7.45 20.22 -12.70
N LYS A 34 8.16 21.33 -12.45
CA LYS A 34 7.75 22.34 -11.45
C LYS A 34 6.34 22.92 -11.69
N ALA A 35 5.91 23.02 -12.95
CA ALA A 35 4.58 23.53 -13.33
C ALA A 35 3.52 22.43 -13.56
N ASN A 36 3.93 21.16 -13.55
CA ASN A 36 3.07 19.98 -13.75
C ASN A 36 3.59 18.87 -12.85
N SER A 37 3.28 18.96 -11.55
CA SER A 37 3.75 17.96 -10.59
C SER A 37 3.02 16.64 -10.80
N LYS A 38 3.69 15.52 -10.53
CA LYS A 38 3.06 14.21 -10.59
C LYS A 38 1.87 14.17 -9.61
N PRO A 39 0.67 13.75 -10.06
CA PRO A 39 -0.47 13.62 -9.16
C PRO A 39 -0.19 12.55 -8.11
N LEU A 40 -0.40 12.86 -6.83
CA LEU A 40 -0.25 11.89 -5.76
C LEU A 40 -1.63 11.36 -5.34
N PHE A 41 -1.81 10.05 -5.48
CA PHE A 41 -3.03 9.35 -5.10
C PHE A 41 -2.91 8.72 -3.72
N ALA A 42 -4.05 8.49 -3.07
CA ALA A 42 -4.08 7.67 -1.88
C ALA A 42 -5.37 6.87 -1.75
N GLU A 43 -5.29 5.75 -1.06
CA GLU A 43 -6.46 5.06 -0.51
C GLU A 43 -6.18 4.61 0.93
N LYS A 44 -7.18 4.81 1.78
CA LYS A 44 -7.16 4.46 3.20
C LYS A 44 -8.00 3.25 3.52
N ASP A 45 -7.71 2.63 4.66
CA ASP A 45 -8.45 1.50 5.23
C ASP A 45 -8.46 0.25 4.33
N ILE A 46 -7.35 -0.01 3.63
CA ILE A 46 -7.21 -1.18 2.75
C ILE A 46 -6.96 -2.41 3.60
N ASN A 47 -7.84 -3.41 3.55
CA ASN A 47 -7.66 -4.64 4.31
C ASN A 47 -6.58 -5.53 3.68
N VAL A 48 -5.66 -6.02 4.51
CA VAL A 48 -4.63 -6.97 4.08
C VAL A 48 -5.11 -8.38 4.41
N ILE A 49 -5.49 -9.12 3.38
CA ILE A 49 -5.99 -10.50 3.52
C ILE A 49 -4.85 -11.41 3.99
N LYS A 50 -3.68 -11.27 3.37
CA LYS A 50 -2.52 -12.11 3.65
C LYS A 50 -1.23 -11.39 3.32
N ALA A 51 -0.21 -11.60 4.13
CA ALA A 51 1.17 -11.22 3.82
C ALA A 51 2.07 -12.46 3.70
N MET A 52 3.09 -12.39 2.85
CA MET A 52 4.06 -13.45 2.62
C MET A 52 5.44 -12.82 2.39
N ILE A 53 6.42 -13.29 3.15
CA ILE A 53 7.81 -12.86 2.99
C ILE A 53 8.46 -13.69 1.90
N LEU A 54 9.04 -13.02 0.91
CA LEU A 54 9.69 -13.61 -0.26
C LEU A 54 11.18 -13.24 -0.29
N GLY A 55 11.96 -14.07 -1.00
CA GLY A 55 13.38 -13.85 -1.25
C GLY A 55 14.30 -14.36 -0.14
N LYS A 56 15.52 -14.76 -0.52
CA LYS A 56 16.54 -15.30 0.42
C LYS A 56 16.92 -14.31 1.52
N ASN A 57 16.89 -13.01 1.19
CA ASN A 57 17.24 -11.93 2.10
C ASN A 57 16.04 -11.40 2.90
N ARG A 58 14.84 -11.99 2.72
CA ARG A 58 13.62 -11.59 3.43
C ARG A 58 13.35 -10.08 3.37
N ASN A 59 13.52 -9.49 2.19
CA ASN A 59 13.40 -8.04 1.94
C ASN A 59 12.24 -7.70 0.99
N VAL A 60 11.42 -8.71 0.64
CA VAL A 60 10.25 -8.56 -0.23
C VAL A 60 9.03 -9.08 0.51
N LEU A 61 8.00 -8.26 0.65
CA LEU A 61 6.71 -8.63 1.22
C LEU A 61 5.68 -8.66 0.09
N LYS A 62 5.13 -9.84 -0.21
CA LYS A 62 3.96 -9.96 -1.06
C LYS A 62 2.70 -9.90 -0.20
N MET A 63 1.75 -9.07 -0.58
CA MET A 63 0.48 -8.89 0.11
C MET A 63 -0.67 -9.20 -0.83
N LYS A 64 -1.75 -9.77 -0.29
CA LYS A 64 -3.05 -9.82 -0.95
C LYS A 64 -3.96 -8.80 -0.26
N LEU A 65 -4.45 -7.85 -1.03
CA LEU A 65 -5.25 -6.72 -0.56
C LEU A 65 -6.70 -6.93 -0.96
N LYS A 66 -7.62 -6.58 -0.07
CA LYS A 66 -9.04 -6.50 -0.39
C LYS A 66 -9.39 -5.04 -0.65
N THR A 67 -9.89 -4.79 -1.85
CA THR A 67 -10.38 -3.48 -2.23
C THR A 67 -11.77 -3.20 -1.63
N LYS A 68 -12.22 -1.94 -1.72
CA LYS A 68 -13.55 -1.55 -1.20
C LYS A 68 -14.69 -2.18 -1.98
N ALA A 69 -14.52 -2.48 -3.27
CA ALA A 69 -15.49 -3.24 -4.05
C ALA A 69 -15.40 -4.76 -3.81
N GLY A 70 -14.54 -5.22 -2.90
CA GLY A 70 -14.40 -6.63 -2.53
C GLY A 70 -13.55 -7.47 -3.49
N LYS A 71 -12.88 -6.84 -4.45
CA LYS A 71 -11.89 -7.51 -5.31
C LYS A 71 -10.61 -7.77 -4.53
N SER A 72 -9.85 -8.77 -4.98
CA SER A 72 -8.51 -9.05 -4.46
C SER A 72 -7.46 -8.55 -5.43
N ILE A 73 -6.46 -7.83 -4.94
CA ILE A 73 -5.31 -7.35 -5.71
C ILE A 73 -4.03 -7.79 -5.00
N ASP A 74 -3.04 -8.24 -5.76
CA ASP A 74 -1.72 -8.55 -5.24
C ASP A 74 -0.86 -7.28 -5.21
N GLY A 75 -0.19 -7.03 -4.08
CA GLY A 75 0.80 -5.96 -3.91
C GLY A 75 2.17 -6.54 -3.56
N VAL A 76 3.23 -5.85 -3.97
CA VAL A 76 4.61 -6.20 -3.61
C VAL A 76 5.26 -4.98 -2.98
N TYR A 77 5.76 -5.15 -1.76
CA TYR A 77 6.51 -4.14 -1.02
C TYR A 77 7.97 -4.58 -0.94
N PHE A 78 8.88 -3.69 -1.35
CA PHE A 78 10.32 -3.86 -1.22
C PHE A 78 10.78 -2.91 -0.12
N GLY A 79 11.33 -3.46 0.97
CA GLY A 79 11.75 -2.64 2.09
C GLY A 79 12.05 -3.45 3.32
N ASP A 80 12.09 -2.76 4.45
CA ASP A 80 12.34 -3.34 5.74
C ASP A 80 11.09 -4.07 6.26
N ILE A 81 11.18 -5.40 6.34
CA ILE A 81 10.09 -6.25 6.82
C ILE A 81 10.03 -6.24 8.35
N GLU A 82 11.16 -6.08 9.05
CA GLU A 82 11.17 -6.03 10.51
C GLU A 82 10.41 -4.80 11.00
N THR A 83 10.69 -3.65 10.38
CA THR A 83 9.95 -2.40 10.65
C THR A 83 8.45 -2.57 10.36
N PHE A 84 8.09 -3.25 9.27
CA PHE A 84 6.69 -3.54 8.96
C PHE A 84 6.04 -4.39 10.06
N GLU A 85 6.69 -5.48 10.46
CA GLU A 85 6.18 -6.37 11.51
C GLU A 85 6.02 -5.64 12.85
N GLU A 86 6.98 -4.79 13.23
CA GLU A 86 6.90 -3.94 14.42
C GLU A 86 5.68 -3.02 14.38
N VAL A 87 5.47 -2.30 13.28
CA VAL A 87 4.29 -1.42 13.11
C VAL A 87 2.98 -2.20 13.26
N ILE A 88 2.91 -3.42 12.71
CA ILE A 88 1.71 -4.25 12.85
C ILE A 88 1.54 -4.74 14.29
N ARG A 89 2.61 -5.19 14.97
CA ARG A 89 2.56 -5.61 16.37
C ARG A 89 2.13 -4.48 17.29
N ASP A 90 2.67 -3.28 17.09
CA ASP A 90 2.39 -2.12 17.93
C ASP A 90 0.94 -1.65 17.76
N LYS A 91 0.42 -1.67 16.53
CA LYS A 91 -0.93 -1.16 16.23
C LYS A 91 -2.04 -2.18 16.43
N TYR A 92 -1.78 -3.45 16.13
CA TYR A 92 -2.82 -4.50 16.07
C TYR A 92 -2.55 -5.68 17.02
N GLY A 93 -1.35 -5.78 17.59
CA GLY A 93 -0.94 -6.90 18.43
C GLY A 93 -0.36 -8.08 17.65
N ASN A 94 0.38 -8.92 18.36
CA ASN A 94 1.08 -10.06 17.77
C ASN A 94 0.13 -11.11 17.17
N ASP A 95 -1.06 -11.29 17.75
CA ASP A 95 -2.06 -12.23 17.23
C ASP A 95 -2.53 -11.84 15.83
N GLN A 96 -2.67 -10.54 15.54
CA GLN A 96 -3.07 -10.05 14.23
C GLN A 96 -1.95 -10.25 13.20
N LEU A 97 -0.69 -10.12 13.61
CA LEU A 97 0.45 -10.43 12.73
C LEU A 97 0.48 -11.92 12.35
N ILE A 98 0.24 -12.82 13.31
CA ILE A 98 0.16 -14.27 13.04
C ILE A 98 -0.98 -14.57 12.06
N LYS A 99 -2.18 -14.02 12.31
CA LYS A 99 -3.35 -14.17 11.42
C LYS A 99 -3.11 -13.58 10.02
N LEU A 100 -2.33 -12.51 9.93
CA LEU A 100 -1.97 -11.91 8.67
C LEU A 100 -1.08 -12.84 7.83
N TYR A 101 -0.15 -13.56 8.46
CA TYR A 101 0.73 -14.50 7.76
C TYR A 101 0.06 -15.85 7.45
N ASP A 102 -0.80 -16.35 8.32
CA ASP A 102 -1.55 -17.59 8.05
C ASP A 102 -2.64 -17.38 6.97
N GLY A 103 -3.13 -16.14 6.82
CA GLY A 103 -4.19 -15.75 5.89
C GLY A 103 -5.60 -16.00 6.42
N SER A 104 -5.75 -16.13 7.73
CA SER A 104 -7.02 -16.15 8.43
C SER A 104 -7.60 -14.75 8.57
N TYR A 105 -8.85 -14.67 9.02
CA TYR A 105 -9.52 -13.39 9.23
C TYR A 105 -8.74 -12.54 10.24
N ASN A 106 -8.36 -11.34 9.80
CA ASN A 106 -7.59 -10.38 10.57
C ASN A 106 -8.13 -8.96 10.32
N ASP A 107 -7.84 -8.05 11.23
CA ASP A 107 -8.33 -6.67 11.21
C ASP A 107 -7.28 -5.69 10.67
N VAL A 108 -6.19 -6.20 10.10
CA VAL A 108 -5.08 -5.38 9.61
C VAL A 108 -5.53 -4.55 8.41
N LYS A 109 -5.35 -3.23 8.56
CA LYS A 109 -5.60 -2.24 7.50
C LYS A 109 -4.38 -1.36 7.27
N LEU A 110 -4.16 -1.01 6.02
CA LEU A 110 -3.10 -0.11 5.58
C LEU A 110 -3.69 1.09 4.84
N ASP A 111 -3.03 2.23 5.03
CA ASP A 111 -3.21 3.41 4.20
C ASP A 111 -2.06 3.47 3.21
N MET A 112 -2.37 3.63 1.92
CA MET A 112 -1.37 3.66 0.86
C MET A 112 -1.45 4.97 0.10
N VAL A 113 -0.29 5.53 -0.19
CA VAL A 113 -0.11 6.69 -1.05
C VAL A 113 0.73 6.25 -2.25
N PHE A 114 0.34 6.60 -3.48
CA PHE A 114 0.92 6.06 -4.71
C PHE A 114 0.85 7.01 -5.92
N TYR A 115 1.63 6.66 -6.96
CA TYR A 115 2.04 7.37 -8.19
C TYR A 115 3.38 8.13 -8.12
#